data_AF-A0A9W4D8U4-F1
#
_entry.id   AF-A0A9W4D8U4-F1
#
_cell.length_a   1.000
_cell.length_b   1.000
_cell.length_c   1.000
_cell.angle_alpha   90.00
_cell.angle_beta   90.00
_cell.angle_gamma   90.00
#
_symmetry.space_group_name_H-M   'P 1'
#
loop_
_entity.id
_entity.type
_entity.pdbx_description
1 polymer ?
#
loop_
_entity_poly.entity_id
_entity_poly.type
_entity_poly.pdbx_seq_one_letter_code
_entity_poly.pdbx_strand_id
1 'polypeptide(L)'
;MFNRKVNLVGNNVDLCILNCTPEELTQKEQLPSSYIALGELKGGIDPAGADEHWKTARTALQRIITAFSKIELKPHTFFIGAAIERNMAREIWHQLENELLENAANLTNDQQMVSICRWICHL
;
A
#
# COMPACT_ATOMS: atom_id res chain seq x y z
N MET A 1 0.33 10.79 -2.98
CA MET A 1 1.72 11.25 -2.71
C MET A 1 2.66 10.07 -2.68
N PHE A 2 3.95 10.27 -2.98
CA PHE A 2 4.96 9.22 -2.94
C PHE A 2 5.97 9.40 -1.80
N ASN A 3 6.47 8.29 -1.25
CA ASN A 3 7.59 8.22 -0.31
C ASN A 3 7.45 9.17 0.90
N ARG A 4 6.30 9.15 1.56
CA ARG A 4 5.98 10.06 2.67
C ARG A 4 6.16 9.38 4.02
N LYS A 5 6.73 10.10 4.98
CA LYS A 5 6.79 9.67 6.37
C LYS A 5 5.40 9.75 6.98
N VAL A 6 4.86 8.62 7.41
CA VAL A 6 3.60 8.55 8.14
C VAL A 6 3.93 8.51 9.63
N ASN A 7 3.74 9.63 10.33
CA ASN A 7 4.18 9.80 11.72
C ASN A 7 3.66 8.71 12.67
N LEU A 8 2.39 8.30 12.51
CA LEU A 8 1.78 7.25 13.31
C LEU A 8 2.49 5.88 13.16
N VAL A 9 3.01 5.58 11.97
CA VAL A 9 3.71 4.34 11.64
C VAL A 9 5.21 4.43 11.96
N GLY A 10 5.74 5.66 12.05
CA GLY A 10 7.15 5.94 12.31
C GLY A 10 8.08 5.64 11.13
N ASN A 11 7.55 5.36 9.94
CA ASN A 11 8.30 4.98 8.74
C ASN A 11 7.77 5.70 7.49
N ASN A 12 8.54 5.63 6.41
CA ASN A 12 8.07 6.04 5.09
C ASN A 12 7.15 4.97 4.50
N VAL A 13 6.16 5.43 3.74
CA VAL A 13 5.27 4.59 2.92
C VAL A 13 5.38 5.07 1.48
N ASP A 14 5.47 4.10 0.54
CA ASP A 14 5.73 4.39 -0.87
C ASP A 14 4.58 5.19 -1.51
N LEU A 15 3.33 4.87 -1.16
CA LEU A 15 2.13 5.50 -1.70
C LEU A 15 1.17 5.90 -0.57
N CYS A 16 0.81 7.19 -0.51
CA CYS A 16 -0.18 7.71 0.43
C CYS A 16 -1.29 8.47 -0.30
N ILE A 17 -2.55 8.08 -0.07
CA ILE A 17 -3.76 8.73 -0.57
C ILE A 17 -4.46 9.37 0.61
N LEU A 18 -4.71 10.68 0.53
CA LEU A 18 -5.31 11.47 1.61
C LEU A 18 -6.62 12.11 1.15
N ASN A 19 -7.58 12.22 2.07
CA ASN A 19 -8.81 12.97 1.91
C ASN A 19 -8.57 14.47 2.12
N CYS A 20 -7.98 15.12 1.12
CA CYS A 20 -7.68 16.54 1.17
C CYS A 20 -7.51 17.16 -0.21
N THR A 21 -7.71 18.46 -0.27
CA THR A 21 -7.23 19.30 -1.39
C THR A 21 -5.71 19.48 -1.31
N PRO A 22 -5.04 19.87 -2.40
CA PRO A 22 -3.61 20.19 -2.38
C PRO A 22 -3.22 21.26 -1.34
N GLU A 23 -4.08 22.26 -1.13
CA GLU A 23 -3.86 23.37 -0.19
C GLU A 23 -3.90 22.92 1.28
N GLU A 24 -4.72 21.92 1.60
CA GLU A 24 -4.87 21.37 2.95
C GLU A 24 -3.80 20.35 3.32
N LEU A 25 -2.94 19.96 2.37
CA LEU A 25 -2.07 18.80 2.49
C LEU A 25 -1.20 18.84 3.75
N THR A 26 -0.53 19.96 4.04
CA THR A 26 0.36 20.11 5.20
C THR A 26 -0.36 19.93 6.54
N GLN A 27 -1.65 20.30 6.61
CA GLN A 27 -2.45 20.07 7.81
C GLN A 27 -2.93 18.61 7.87
N LYS A 28 -3.44 18.10 6.75
CA LYS A 28 -4.08 16.78 6.67
C LYS A 28 -3.10 15.63 6.81
N GLU A 29 -1.85 15.79 6.38
CA GLU A 29 -0.81 14.76 6.57
C GLU A 29 -0.46 14.52 8.05
N GLN A 30 -0.73 15.48 8.93
CA GLN A 30 -0.55 15.35 10.38
C GLN A 30 -1.72 14.63 11.06
N LEU A 31 -2.84 14.45 10.37
CA LEU A 31 -4.06 13.85 10.90
C LEU A 31 -4.21 12.41 10.38
N PRO A 32 -4.07 11.37 11.22
CA PRO A 32 -4.23 9.99 10.79
C PRO A 32 -5.57 9.71 10.08
N SER A 33 -6.65 10.35 10.51
CA SER A 33 -7.97 10.21 9.89
C SER A 33 -8.07 10.72 8.44
N SER A 34 -7.06 11.45 7.96
CA SER A 34 -7.05 11.92 6.58
C SER A 34 -6.48 10.88 5.60
N TYR A 35 -5.82 9.82 6.08
CA TYR A 35 -5.28 8.79 5.20
C TYR A 35 -6.39 7.83 4.78
N ILE A 36 -6.73 7.82 3.48
CA ILE A 36 -7.75 6.91 2.93
C ILE A 36 -7.11 5.58 2.54
N ALA A 37 -5.93 5.63 1.91
CA ALA A 37 -5.21 4.44 1.49
C ALA A 37 -3.69 4.60 1.61
N LEU A 38 -3.02 3.49 1.90
CA LEU A 38 -1.58 3.39 2.07
C LEU A 38 -1.07 2.14 1.34
N GLY A 39 -0.01 2.28 0.54
CA GLY A 39 0.47 1.17 -0.26
C GLY A 39 1.98 1.11 -0.42
N GLU A 40 2.45 -0.09 -0.73
CA GLU A 40 3.85 -0.38 -1.04
C GLU A 40 4.02 -0.60 -2.54
N LEU A 41 5.13 -0.11 -3.11
CA LEU A 41 5.45 -0.19 -4.53
C LEU A 41 6.86 -0.77 -4.73
N LYS A 42 6.97 -1.91 -5.41
CA LYS A 42 8.26 -2.55 -5.71
C LYS A 42 8.44 -2.66 -7.23
N GLY A 43 9.28 -1.79 -7.77
CA GLY A 43 9.56 -1.71 -9.22
C GLY A 43 10.67 -2.63 -9.73
N GLY A 44 11.33 -3.39 -8.86
CA GLY A 44 12.38 -4.34 -9.25
C GLY A 44 11.83 -5.47 -10.11
N ILE A 45 12.47 -5.72 -11.25
CA ILE A 45 12.08 -6.77 -12.21
C ILE A 45 12.84 -8.10 -11.99
N ASP A 46 13.83 -8.11 -11.10
CA ASP A 46 14.61 -9.31 -10.81
C ASP A 46 13.79 -10.30 -9.95
N PRO A 47 13.45 -11.49 -10.48
CA PRO A 47 12.68 -12.48 -9.73
C PRO A 47 13.42 -13.01 -8.51
N ALA A 48 14.76 -13.01 -8.49
CA ALA A 48 15.54 -13.55 -7.38
C ALA A 48 15.32 -12.75 -6.08
N GLY A 49 15.11 -11.43 -6.18
CA GLY A 49 14.85 -10.55 -5.04
C GLY A 49 13.37 -10.37 -4.69
N ALA A 50 12.45 -10.92 -5.50
CA ALA A 50 11.02 -10.63 -5.39
C ALA A 50 10.43 -11.03 -4.02
N ASP A 51 10.77 -12.22 -3.53
CA ASP A 51 10.28 -12.74 -2.25
C ASP A 51 10.82 -11.94 -1.05
N GLU A 52 12.09 -11.51 -1.11
CA GLU A 52 12.68 -10.66 -0.08
C GLU A 52 12.02 -9.28 -0.04
N HIS A 53 11.87 -8.64 -1.20
CA HIS A 53 11.20 -7.34 -1.30
C HIS A 53 9.73 -7.42 -0.85
N TRP A 54 9.05 -8.51 -1.15
CA TRP A 54 7.70 -8.77 -0.65
C TRP A 54 7.65 -8.92 0.86
N LYS A 55 8.56 -9.69 1.48
CA LYS A 55 8.62 -9.82 2.95
C LYS A 55 8.80 -8.48 3.65
N THR A 56 9.64 -7.61 3.08
CA THR A 56 9.81 -6.23 3.57
C THR A 56 8.52 -5.42 3.42
N ALA A 57 7.89 -5.44 2.25
CA ALA A 57 6.63 -4.74 1.99
C ALA A 57 5.50 -5.22 2.91
N ARG A 58 5.31 -6.53 3.04
CA ARG A 58 4.34 -7.16 3.93
C ARG A 58 4.53 -6.72 5.39
N THR A 59 5.77 -6.64 5.85
CA THR A 59 6.07 -6.15 7.20
C THR A 59 5.73 -4.66 7.35
N ALA A 60 5.98 -3.85 6.31
CA ALA A 60 5.58 -2.44 6.30
C ALA A 60 4.05 -2.28 6.37
N LEU A 61 3.31 -3.01 5.54
CA LEU A 61 1.83 -3.03 5.54
C LEU A 61 1.26 -3.47 6.90
N GLN A 62 1.83 -4.52 7.51
CA GLN A 62 1.39 -4.96 8.83
C GLN A 62 1.61 -3.88 9.90
N ARG A 63 2.72 -3.13 9.84
CA ARG A 63 2.96 -1.99 10.75
C ARG A 63 1.92 -0.90 10.56
N ILE A 64 1.52 -0.62 9.32
CA ILE A 64 0.45 0.35 9.01
C ILE A 64 -0.85 -0.11 9.67
N ILE A 65 -1.32 -1.32 9.38
CA ILE A 65 -2.56 -1.88 9.91
C ILE A 65 -2.56 -1.83 11.45
N THR A 66 -1.48 -2.30 12.08
CA THR A 66 -1.35 -2.32 13.55
C THR A 66 -1.30 -0.91 14.16
N ALA A 67 -0.70 0.08 13.48
CA ALA A 67 -0.61 1.43 14.01
C ALA A 67 -1.96 2.17 13.94
N PHE A 68 -2.67 2.03 12.83
CA PHE A 68 -3.98 2.65 12.64
C PHE A 68 -5.09 1.98 13.47
N SER A 69 -5.05 0.65 13.63
CA SER A 69 -6.06 -0.06 14.43
C SER A 69 -6.02 0.31 15.92
N LYS A 70 -4.86 0.70 16.46
CA LYS A 70 -4.71 1.21 17.84
C LYS A 70 -5.49 2.50 18.11
N ILE A 71 -5.83 3.24 17.06
CA ILE A 71 -6.63 4.47 17.13
C ILE A 71 -7.96 4.32 16.39
N GLU A 72 -8.42 3.07 16.22
CA GLU A 72 -9.73 2.73 15.62
C GLU A 72 -9.91 3.25 14.18
N LEU A 73 -8.82 3.39 13.44
CA LEU A 73 -8.84 3.71 12.01
C LEU A 73 -8.43 2.50 11.17
N LYS A 74 -8.99 2.41 9.96
CA LYS A 74 -8.66 1.37 8.98
C LYS A 74 -8.54 1.99 7.58
N PRO A 75 -7.41 2.62 7.23
CA PRO A 75 -7.16 3.01 5.84
C PRO A 75 -7.06 1.75 4.98
N HIS A 76 -7.44 1.85 3.71
CA HIS A 76 -7.21 0.77 2.75
C HIS A 76 -5.72 0.52 2.58
N THR A 77 -5.35 -0.73 2.38
CA THR A 77 -3.98 -1.15 2.12
C THR A 77 -3.87 -1.87 0.79
N PHE A 78 -2.78 -1.62 0.07
CA PHE A 78 -2.59 -2.22 -1.24
C PHE A 78 -1.11 -2.44 -1.59
N PHE A 79 -0.85 -3.35 -2.52
CA PHE A 79 0.51 -3.69 -2.96
C PHE A 79 0.65 -3.67 -4.48
N ILE A 80 1.72 -3.06 -4.98
CA ILE A 80 2.07 -3.08 -6.41
C ILE A 80 3.50 -3.61 -6.56
N GLY A 81 3.68 -4.68 -7.34
CA GLY A 81 4.99 -5.31 -7.56
C GLY A 81 5.26 -5.60 -9.03
N ALA A 82 6.47 -5.37 -9.52
CA ALA A 82 6.88 -5.74 -10.88
C ALA A 82 7.26 -7.23 -10.98
N ALA A 83 8.16 -7.70 -10.11
CA ALA A 83 8.44 -9.13 -9.94
C ALA A 83 7.49 -9.73 -8.88
N ILE A 84 6.62 -10.64 -9.30
CA ILE A 84 5.71 -11.38 -8.42
C ILE A 84 5.86 -12.88 -8.70
N GLU A 85 6.59 -13.56 -7.81
CA GLU A 85 6.83 -15.00 -7.89
C GLU A 85 5.67 -15.82 -7.29
N ARG A 86 5.59 -17.11 -7.64
CA ARG A 86 4.46 -17.99 -7.28
C ARG A 86 4.14 -18.01 -5.78
N ASN A 87 5.16 -18.08 -4.91
CA ASN A 87 4.95 -18.19 -3.46
C ASN A 87 4.37 -16.89 -2.89
N MET A 88 4.97 -15.74 -3.22
CA MET A 88 4.45 -14.45 -2.80
C MET A 88 3.07 -14.15 -3.41
N ALA A 89 2.78 -14.60 -4.65
CA ALA A 89 1.45 -14.47 -5.24
C ALA A 89 0.37 -15.17 -4.41
N ARG A 90 0.66 -16.37 -3.86
CA ARG A 90 -0.25 -17.08 -2.95
C ARG A 90 -0.46 -16.31 -1.65
N GLU A 91 0.61 -15.73 -1.09
CA GLU A 91 0.49 -14.93 0.13
C GLU A 91 -0.29 -13.63 -0.09
N ILE A 92 -0.06 -12.94 -1.21
CA ILE A 92 -0.83 -11.75 -1.61
C ILE A 92 -2.30 -12.12 -1.76
N TRP A 93 -2.60 -13.23 -2.46
CA TRP A 93 -3.96 -13.72 -2.62
C TRP A 93 -4.63 -14.01 -1.28
N HIS A 94 -3.96 -14.72 -0.37
CA HIS A 94 -4.49 -14.96 0.97
C HIS A 94 -4.71 -13.68 1.79
N GLN A 95 -3.88 -12.64 1.62
CA GLN A 95 -4.13 -11.35 2.26
C GLN A 95 -5.34 -10.62 1.69
N LEU A 96 -5.59 -10.75 0.39
CA LEU A 96 -6.81 -10.23 -0.25
C LEU A 96 -8.06 -10.96 0.26
N GLU A 97 -8.02 -12.30 0.34
CA GLU A 97 -9.14 -13.11 0.85
C GLU A 97 -9.49 -12.80 2.31
N ASN A 98 -8.49 -12.44 3.12
CA ASN A 98 -8.67 -12.12 4.54
C ASN A 98 -8.85 -10.62 4.82
N GLU A 99 -9.04 -9.79 3.79
CA GLU A 99 -9.21 -8.33 3.92
C GLU A 99 -8.07 -7.64 4.68
N LEU A 100 -6.86 -8.22 4.64
CA LEU A 100 -5.62 -7.61 5.12
C LEU A 100 -4.96 -6.75 4.05
N LEU A 101 -5.25 -7.03 2.79
CA LEU A 101 -5.02 -6.17 1.64
C LEU A 101 -6.36 -5.95 0.95
N GLU A 102 -6.64 -4.72 0.54
CA GLU A 102 -7.84 -4.38 -0.20
C GLU A 102 -7.63 -4.45 -1.72
N ASN A 103 -6.38 -4.29 -2.19
CA ASN A 103 -6.07 -4.45 -3.62
C ASN A 103 -4.60 -4.84 -3.85
N ALA A 104 -4.32 -5.46 -5.00
CA ALA A 104 -2.96 -5.72 -5.45
C ALA A 104 -2.85 -5.74 -6.98
N ALA A 105 -1.69 -5.35 -7.51
CA ALA A 105 -1.44 -5.36 -8.95
C ALA A 105 0.01 -5.73 -9.29
N ASN A 106 0.18 -6.40 -10.43
CA ASN A 106 1.46 -6.54 -11.07
C ASN A 106 1.75 -5.31 -11.94
N LEU A 107 2.84 -4.61 -11.66
CA LEU A 107 3.26 -3.39 -12.36
C LEU A 107 3.51 -3.61 -13.86
N THR A 108 3.82 -4.83 -14.27
CA THR A 108 4.05 -5.23 -15.68
C THR A 108 2.79 -5.69 -16.40
N ASN A 109 1.64 -5.69 -15.72
CA ASN A 109 0.34 -6.03 -16.30
C ASN A 109 -0.55 -4.79 -16.42
N ASP A 110 -0.71 -4.29 -17.64
CA ASP A 110 -1.46 -3.06 -17.93
C ASP A 110 -2.91 -3.11 -17.45
N GLN A 111 -3.58 -4.25 -17.57
CA GLN A 111 -4.99 -4.38 -17.15
C GLN A 111 -5.12 -4.26 -15.63
N GLN A 112 -4.19 -4.86 -14.88
CA GLN A 112 -4.17 -4.74 -13.42
C GLN A 112 -3.83 -3.32 -12.99
N MET A 113 -2.88 -2.67 -13.67
CA MET A 113 -2.54 -1.27 -13.40
C MET A 113 -3.70 -0.31 -13.67
N VAL A 114 -4.40 -0.48 -14.79
CA VAL A 114 -5.61 0.28 -15.09
C VAL A 114 -6.69 0.05 -14.03
N SER A 115 -6.88 -1.20 -13.60
CA SER A 115 -7.86 -1.56 -12.56
C SER A 115 -7.55 -0.90 -11.22
N ILE A 116 -6.32 -1.01 -10.72
CA ILE A 116 -5.94 -0.44 -9.43
C ILE A 116 -5.92 1.08 -9.45
N CYS A 117 -5.48 1.71 -10.55
CA CYS A 117 -5.55 3.16 -10.70
C CYS A 117 -7.00 3.66 -10.69
N ARG A 118 -7.91 2.97 -11.39
CA ARG A 118 -9.34 3.30 -11.32
C ARG A 118 -9.87 3.15 -9.91
N TRP A 119 -9.54 2.06 -9.22
CA TRP A 119 -9.93 1.88 -7.82
C TRP A 119 -9.45 3.05 -6.95
N ILE A 120 -8.16 3.42 -7.02
CA ILE A 120 -7.60 4.55 -6.27
C ILE A 120 -8.34 5.87 -6.56
N CYS A 121 -8.70 6.14 -7.82
CA CYS A 121 -9.41 7.36 -8.20
C CYS A 121 -10.88 7.40 -7.75
N HIS A 122 -11.46 6.27 -7.31
CA HIS A 122 -12.85 6.18 -6.83
C HIS A 122 -12.96 5.99 -5.30
N LEU A 123 -11.83 6.00 -4.58
CA LEU A 123 -11.80 6.05 -3.11
C LEU A 123 -12.24 7.43 -2.60
#